data_AF-A0A3M2EC16-F1
#
_entry.id   AF-A0A3M2EC16-F1
#
_cell.length_a   1.000
_cell.length_b   1.000
_cell.length_c   1.000
_cell.angle_alpha   90.00
_cell.angle_beta   90.00
_cell.angle_gamma   90.00
#
_symmetry.space_group_name_H-M   'P 1'
#
loop_
_entity.id
_entity.type
_entity.pdbx_description
1 polymer ?
#
loop_
_entity_poly.entity_id
_entity_poly.type
_entity_poly.pdbx_seq_one_letter_code
_entity_poly.pdbx_strand_id
1 'polypeptide(L)'
;MAGKFLKAYLWPIAAIAAYVLVAIAWHGWGYARALWRFLDSPEWWAENTYAVILFTVLAGVVVNIAARQRQRHEREPYEGWTVTVVDGDRESTASLDWEEVRRFENSPLEERRFIQSVLSSQGEMVKTRKLDLIEGDGQPQHAWVRKDKGRRRYVIDLAALRQSEDHAPDR
;
A
#
# COMPACT_ATOMS: atom_id res chain seq x y z
N MET A 1 14.84 8.07 -9.54
CA MET A 1 14.72 9.11 -10.59
C MET A 1 13.28 9.45 -11.00
N ALA A 2 12.29 8.56 -10.85
CA ALA A 2 10.89 8.81 -11.25
C ALA A 2 10.16 9.95 -10.49
N GLY A 3 10.54 10.23 -9.23
CA GLY A 3 9.92 11.31 -8.44
C GLY A 3 10.23 12.73 -8.94
N LYS A 4 11.30 12.93 -9.71
CA LYS A 4 11.60 14.23 -10.35
C LYS A 4 10.76 14.47 -11.60
N PHE A 5 10.45 13.40 -12.34
CA PHE A 5 9.60 13.47 -13.53
C PHE A 5 8.15 13.83 -13.16
N LEU A 6 7.57 13.18 -12.14
CA LEU A 6 6.19 13.51 -11.76
C LEU A 6 6.06 14.95 -11.25
N LYS A 7 7.02 15.47 -10.48
CA LYS A 7 7.04 16.88 -10.07
C LYS A 7 7.14 17.86 -11.25
N ALA A 8 7.86 17.50 -12.31
CA ALA A 8 8.03 18.35 -13.49
C ALA A 8 6.74 18.46 -14.34
N TYR A 9 5.92 17.40 -14.39
CA TYR A 9 4.70 17.37 -15.21
C TYR A 9 3.40 17.57 -14.42
N LEU A 10 3.42 17.47 -13.08
CA LEU A 10 2.27 17.81 -12.24
C LEU A 10 1.88 19.29 -12.40
N TRP A 11 2.88 20.16 -12.48
CA TRP A 11 2.68 21.61 -12.61
C TRP A 11 1.94 22.00 -13.89
N PRO A 12 2.33 21.55 -15.11
CA PRO A 12 1.59 21.91 -16.33
C PRO A 12 0.17 21.33 -16.37
N ILE A 13 -0.05 20.10 -15.86
CA ILE A 13 -1.41 19.53 -15.79
C ILE A 13 -2.28 20.30 -14.79
N ALA A 14 -1.74 20.61 -13.61
CA ALA A 14 -2.41 21.43 -12.61
C ALA A 14 -2.65 22.85 -13.12
N ALA A 15 -1.74 23.42 -13.91
CA ALA A 15 -1.90 24.73 -14.52
C ALA A 15 -2.98 24.74 -15.61
N ILE A 16 -3.07 23.70 -16.45
CA ILE A 16 -4.15 23.57 -17.43
C ILE A 16 -5.50 23.37 -16.73
N ALA A 17 -5.56 22.49 -15.73
CA ALA A 17 -6.78 22.27 -14.95
C ALA A 17 -7.19 23.53 -14.18
N ALA A 18 -6.24 24.23 -13.54
CA ALA A 18 -6.48 25.49 -12.86
C ALA A 18 -6.90 26.59 -13.84
N TYR A 19 -6.29 26.67 -15.03
CA TYR A 19 -6.68 27.62 -16.08
C TYR A 19 -8.10 27.37 -16.55
N VAL A 20 -8.49 26.11 -16.78
CA VAL A 20 -9.86 25.73 -17.16
C VAL A 20 -10.84 26.05 -16.03
N LEU A 21 -10.50 25.75 -14.77
CA LEU A 21 -11.34 26.05 -13.62
C LEU A 21 -11.47 27.55 -13.37
N VAL A 22 -10.39 28.33 -13.52
CA VAL A 22 -10.38 29.78 -13.43
C VAL A 22 -11.16 30.39 -14.59
N ALA A 23 -11.02 29.89 -15.81
CA ALA A 23 -11.82 30.33 -16.96
C ALA A 23 -13.32 30.08 -16.73
N ILE A 24 -13.68 28.91 -16.20
CA ILE A 24 -15.07 28.59 -15.82
C ILE A 24 -15.56 29.49 -14.67
N ALA A 25 -14.73 29.75 -13.66
CA ALA A 25 -15.09 30.59 -12.53
C ALA A 25 -15.23 32.07 -12.93
N TRP A 26 -14.41 32.56 -13.86
CA TRP A 26 -14.32 33.97 -14.22
C TRP A 26 -15.27 34.35 -15.35
N HIS A 27 -15.52 33.44 -16.31
CA HIS A 27 -16.43 33.65 -17.45
C HIS A 27 -17.78 32.93 -17.26
N GLY A 28 -17.93 32.20 -16.15
CA GLY A 28 -19.16 31.53 -15.74
C GLY A 28 -19.58 30.38 -16.65
N TRP A 29 -20.84 29.94 -16.48
CA TRP A 29 -21.49 28.90 -17.28
C TRP A 29 -21.52 29.20 -18.79
N GLY A 30 -21.30 30.46 -19.18
CA GLY A 30 -21.20 30.91 -20.57
C GLY A 30 -19.98 30.33 -21.31
N TYR A 31 -18.84 30.20 -20.64
CA TYR A 31 -17.65 29.57 -21.22
C TYR A 31 -17.85 28.08 -21.43
N ALA A 32 -18.47 27.38 -20.46
CA ALA A 32 -18.83 25.97 -20.60
C ALA A 32 -19.83 25.75 -21.76
N ARG A 33 -20.84 26.63 -21.92
CA ARG A 33 -21.74 26.60 -23.08
C ARG A 33 -21.04 26.91 -24.41
N ALA A 34 -20.10 27.86 -24.43
CA ALA A 34 -19.33 28.19 -25.62
C ALA A 34 -18.44 27.01 -26.02
N LEU A 35 -17.76 26.40 -25.06
CA LEU A 35 -16.99 25.17 -25.25
C LEU A 35 -17.87 24.05 -25.83
N TRP A 36 -19.08 23.86 -25.27
CA TRP A 36 -20.06 22.92 -25.79
C TRP A 36 -20.51 23.24 -27.22
N ARG A 37 -20.69 24.51 -27.58
CA ARG A 37 -21.03 24.92 -28.95
C ARG A 37 -19.88 24.69 -29.94
N PHE A 38 -18.63 24.88 -29.52
CA PHE A 38 -17.48 24.53 -30.36
C PHE A 38 -17.36 23.02 -30.55
N LEU A 39 -17.65 22.24 -29.50
CA LEU A 39 -17.70 20.77 -29.57
C LEU A 39 -18.90 20.24 -30.38
N ASP A 40 -19.91 21.05 -30.69
CA ASP A 40 -21.06 20.67 -31.52
C ASP A 40 -20.89 21.10 -32.99
N SER A 41 -19.81 21.83 -33.32
CA SER A 41 -19.51 22.28 -34.68
C SER A 41 -18.76 21.23 -35.49
N PRO A 42 -19.32 20.72 -36.60
CA PRO A 42 -18.63 19.74 -37.47
C PRO A 42 -17.34 20.30 -38.10
N GLU A 43 -17.32 21.59 -38.42
CA GLU A 43 -16.17 22.29 -39.00
C GLU A 43 -15.00 22.34 -38.02
N TRP A 44 -15.30 22.60 -36.74
CA TRP A 44 -14.29 22.60 -35.68
C TRP A 44 -13.67 21.20 -35.51
N TRP A 45 -14.49 20.14 -35.56
CA TRP A 45 -13.98 18.77 -35.53
C TRP A 45 -13.12 18.48 -36.75
N ALA A 46 -13.51 18.88 -37.96
CA ALA A 46 -12.71 18.65 -39.16
C ALA A 46 -11.29 19.23 -39.04
N GLU A 47 -11.14 20.40 -38.41
CA GLU A 47 -9.85 21.06 -38.21
C GLU A 47 -9.07 20.52 -37.00
N ASN A 48 -9.75 20.10 -35.93
CA ASN A 48 -9.12 19.81 -34.64
C ASN A 48 -9.12 18.32 -34.25
N THR A 49 -9.69 17.42 -35.06
CA THR A 49 -9.80 15.98 -34.76
C THR A 49 -8.46 15.37 -34.37
N TYR A 50 -7.38 15.65 -35.12
CA TYR A 50 -6.05 15.12 -34.81
C TYR A 50 -5.51 15.64 -33.47
N ALA A 51 -5.76 16.90 -33.14
CA ALA A 51 -5.36 17.49 -31.86
C ALA A 51 -6.13 16.86 -30.70
N VAL A 52 -7.43 16.60 -30.86
CA VAL A 52 -8.26 15.93 -29.84
C VAL A 52 -7.84 14.47 -29.66
N ILE A 53 -7.54 13.74 -30.74
CA ILE A 53 -7.03 12.36 -30.67
C ILE A 53 -5.69 12.36 -29.91
N LEU A 54 -4.76 13.24 -30.28
CA LEU A 54 -3.45 13.32 -29.63
C LEU A 54 -3.59 13.68 -28.14
N PHE A 55 -4.45 14.65 -27.81
CA PHE A 55 -4.74 15.00 -26.43
C PHE A 55 -5.33 13.83 -25.65
N THR A 56 -6.28 13.10 -26.23
CA THR A 56 -6.92 11.94 -25.59
C THR A 56 -5.91 10.83 -25.32
N VAL A 57 -5.02 10.54 -26.28
CA VAL A 57 -3.93 9.56 -26.10
C VAL A 57 -2.99 10.01 -24.98
N LEU A 58 -2.57 11.28 -24.98
CA LEU A 58 -1.69 11.82 -23.94
C LEU A 58 -2.35 11.79 -22.56
N ALA A 59 -3.62 12.19 -22.46
CA ALA A 59 -4.40 12.13 -21.23
C ALA A 59 -4.52 10.69 -20.73
N GLY A 60 -4.80 9.73 -21.62
CA GLY A 60 -4.84 8.31 -21.30
C GLY A 60 -3.52 7.77 -20.75
N VAL A 61 -2.39 8.15 -21.38
CA VAL A 61 -1.05 7.77 -20.90
C VAL A 61 -0.76 8.34 -19.52
N VAL A 62 -1.06 9.62 -19.29
CA VAL A 62 -0.87 10.28 -17.99
C VAL A 62 -1.71 9.61 -16.91
N VAL A 63 -3.00 9.33 -17.17
CA VAL A 63 -3.89 8.64 -16.24
C VAL A 63 -3.37 7.23 -15.92
N ASN A 64 -2.90 6.50 -16.93
CA ASN A 64 -2.33 5.16 -16.73
C ASN A 64 -1.07 5.19 -15.85
N ILE A 65 -0.16 6.14 -16.10
CA ILE A 65 1.05 6.34 -15.29
C ILE A 65 0.67 6.70 -13.85
N ALA A 66 -0.27 7.63 -13.66
CA ALA A 66 -0.75 8.03 -12.34
C ALA A 66 -1.37 6.85 -11.58
N ALA A 67 -2.20 6.04 -12.24
CA ALA A 67 -2.79 4.84 -11.66
C ALA A 67 -1.72 3.81 -11.23
N ARG A 68 -0.72 3.56 -12.08
CA ARG A 68 0.41 2.66 -11.75
C ARG A 68 1.23 3.18 -10.58
N GLN A 69 1.46 4.49 -10.50
CA GLN A 69 2.18 5.09 -9.39
C GLN A 69 1.39 5.03 -8.09
N ARG A 70 0.08 5.26 -8.14
CA ARG A 70 -0.80 5.08 -6.99
C ARG A 70 -0.74 3.65 -6.47
N GLN A 71 -0.83 2.66 -7.36
CA GLN A 71 -0.67 1.25 -6.99
C GLN A 71 0.70 0.97 -6.34
N ARG A 72 1.78 1.56 -6.86
CA ARG A 72 3.12 1.41 -6.25
C ARG A 72 3.20 2.03 -4.86
N HIS A 73 2.69 3.25 -4.69
CA HIS A 73 2.68 3.91 -3.38
C HIS A 73 1.79 3.19 -2.37
N GLU A 74 0.69 2.58 -2.82
CA GLU A 74 -0.16 1.74 -1.96
C GLU A 74 0.55 0.43 -1.56
N ARG A 75 1.46 -0.09 -2.39
CA ARG A 75 2.21 -1.34 -2.12
C ARG A 75 3.50 -1.13 -1.31
N GLU A 76 4.19 -0.02 -1.54
CA GLU A 76 5.49 0.32 -0.95
C GLU A 76 5.60 0.12 0.58
N PRO A 77 4.58 0.43 1.42
CA PRO A 77 4.67 0.18 2.86
C PRO A 77 4.57 -1.31 3.24
N TYR A 78 4.01 -2.15 2.37
CA TYR A 78 3.74 -3.57 2.62
C TYR A 78 4.69 -4.50 1.87
N GLU A 79 5.41 -4.00 0.87
CA GLU A 79 6.42 -4.78 0.13
C GLU A 79 7.69 -5.01 0.96
N GLY A 80 8.31 -6.17 0.74
CA GLY A 80 9.60 -6.54 1.34
C GLY A 80 9.53 -6.98 2.80
N TRP A 81 8.32 -7.30 3.29
CA TRP A 81 8.17 -7.86 4.62
C TRP A 81 8.60 -9.33 4.67
N THR A 82 9.22 -9.73 5.78
CA THR A 82 9.62 -11.12 6.02
C THR A 82 9.07 -11.65 7.33
N VAL A 83 8.96 -12.97 7.42
CA VAL A 83 8.73 -13.69 8.68
C VAL A 83 9.96 -14.54 8.97
N THR A 84 10.45 -14.45 10.19
CA THR A 84 11.59 -15.18 10.69
C THR A 84 11.14 -16.00 11.88
N VAL A 85 11.31 -17.32 11.79
CA VAL A 85 11.06 -18.27 12.88
C VAL A 85 12.42 -18.68 13.47
N VAL A 86 12.55 -18.53 14.79
CA VAL A 86 13.76 -18.86 15.55
C VAL A 86 13.46 -20.02 16.50
N ASP A 87 14.21 -21.11 16.37
CA ASP A 87 14.16 -22.30 17.25
C ASP A 87 15.58 -22.64 17.73
N GLY A 88 15.97 -22.06 18.88
CA GLY A 88 17.33 -22.14 19.38
C GLY A 88 18.33 -21.52 18.38
N ASP A 89 19.25 -22.33 17.88
CA ASP A 89 20.26 -21.91 16.88
C ASP A 89 19.76 -21.95 15.43
N ARG A 90 18.53 -22.42 15.19
CA ARG A 90 17.95 -22.52 13.84
C ARG A 90 17.10 -21.30 13.54
N GLU A 91 17.39 -20.65 12.41
CA GLU A 91 16.63 -19.53 11.90
C GLU A 91 16.11 -19.84 10.50
N SER A 92 14.79 -19.68 10.29
CA SER A 92 14.15 -19.84 8.98
C SER A 92 13.45 -18.54 8.62
N THR A 93 13.77 -17.99 7.45
CA THR A 93 13.18 -16.73 6.97
C THR A 93 12.40 -16.97 5.68
N ALA A 94 11.17 -16.48 5.61
CA ALA A 94 10.32 -16.47 4.43
C ALA A 94 9.86 -15.05 4.09
N SER A 95 9.73 -14.75 2.80
CA SER A 95 9.12 -13.50 2.34
C SER A 95 7.59 -13.56 2.46
N LEU A 96 6.98 -12.46 2.88
CA LEU A 96 5.53 -12.30 2.93
C LEU A 96 5.01 -11.59 1.68
N ASP A 97 3.83 -11.98 1.22
CA ASP A 97 3.17 -11.23 0.15
C ASP A 97 2.62 -9.90 0.70
N TRP A 98 2.71 -8.84 -0.11
CA TRP A 98 2.30 -7.50 0.31
C TRP A 98 0.80 -7.43 0.61
N GLU A 99 -0.03 -8.26 -0.07
CA GLU A 99 -1.46 -8.36 0.20
C GLU A 99 -1.77 -9.01 1.56
N GLU A 100 -0.94 -9.96 2.00
CA GLU A 100 -1.03 -10.57 3.33
C GLU A 100 -0.69 -9.56 4.41
N VAL A 101 0.43 -8.86 4.27
CA VAL A 101 0.87 -7.82 5.20
C VAL A 101 -0.17 -6.71 5.31
N ARG A 102 -0.72 -6.27 4.17
CA ARG A 102 -1.82 -5.30 4.15
C ARG A 102 -3.04 -5.83 4.91
N ARG A 103 -3.40 -7.11 4.78
CA ARG A 103 -4.51 -7.70 5.53
C ARG A 103 -4.21 -7.73 7.03
N PHE A 104 -2.98 -8.02 7.43
CA PHE A 104 -2.55 -8.03 8.84
C PHE A 104 -2.64 -6.63 9.47
N GLU A 105 -2.14 -5.60 8.78
CA GLU A 105 -2.24 -4.21 9.24
C GLU A 105 -3.69 -3.72 9.38
N ASN A 106 -4.62 -4.25 8.57
CA ASN A 106 -6.03 -3.87 8.63
C ASN A 106 -6.88 -4.77 9.53
N SER A 107 -6.37 -5.93 9.97
CA SER A 107 -7.14 -6.92 10.73
C SER A 107 -6.25 -7.70 11.70
N PRO A 108 -6.29 -7.38 13.01
CA PRO A 108 -5.57 -8.13 14.03
C PRO A 108 -5.97 -9.61 14.10
N LEU A 109 -7.19 -9.95 13.65
CA LEU A 109 -7.66 -11.33 13.57
C LEU A 109 -6.90 -12.11 12.48
N GLU A 110 -6.68 -11.50 11.32
CA GLU A 110 -5.93 -12.12 10.22
C GLU A 110 -4.45 -12.27 10.59
N GLU A 111 -3.87 -11.25 11.24
CA GLU A 111 -2.49 -11.32 11.77
C GLU A 111 -2.34 -12.49 12.77
N ARG A 112 -3.31 -12.67 13.66
CA ARG A 112 -3.33 -13.82 14.57
C ARG A 112 -3.43 -15.16 13.86
N ARG A 113 -4.35 -15.29 12.89
CA ARG A 113 -4.53 -16.54 12.12
C ARG A 113 -3.26 -16.92 11.38
N PHE A 114 -2.58 -15.92 10.81
CA PHE A 114 -1.29 -16.11 10.16
C PHE A 114 -0.24 -16.66 11.15
N ILE A 115 -0.05 -16.01 12.30
CA ILE A 115 0.92 -16.46 13.31
C ILE A 115 0.60 -17.88 13.78
N GLN A 116 -0.67 -18.19 14.04
CA GLN A 116 -1.09 -19.54 14.40
C GLN A 116 -0.80 -20.56 13.30
N SER A 117 -1.00 -20.19 12.03
CA SER A 117 -0.67 -21.04 10.89
C SER A 117 0.83 -21.30 10.79
N VAL A 118 1.67 -20.27 11.01
CA VAL A 118 3.14 -20.42 11.01
C VAL A 118 3.56 -21.38 12.12
N LEU A 119 3.04 -21.22 13.33
CA LEU A 119 3.37 -22.11 14.45
C LEU A 119 2.92 -23.55 14.25
N SER A 120 1.71 -23.75 13.73
CA SER A 120 1.19 -25.08 13.38
C SER A 120 2.11 -25.79 12.38
N SER A 121 2.69 -25.06 11.42
CA SER A 121 3.66 -25.63 10.46
C SER A 121 4.97 -26.09 11.12
N GLN A 122 5.31 -25.53 12.28
CA GLN A 122 6.48 -25.92 13.09
C GLN A 122 6.16 -26.99 14.12
N GLY A 123 4.91 -27.48 14.17
CA GLY A 123 4.44 -28.45 15.16
C GLY A 123 4.12 -27.85 16.53
N GLU A 124 4.07 -26.52 16.65
CA GLU A 124 3.76 -25.82 17.89
C GLU A 124 2.27 -25.46 17.95
N MET A 125 1.63 -25.70 19.10
CA MET A 125 0.20 -25.49 19.28
C MET A 125 -0.10 -24.47 20.38
N VAL A 126 -0.35 -23.22 19.98
CA VAL A 126 -0.64 -22.13 20.93
C VAL A 126 -2.00 -22.32 21.57
N LYS A 127 -2.01 -22.62 22.87
CA LYS A 127 -3.23 -22.70 23.69
C LYS A 127 -3.72 -21.32 24.12
N THR A 128 -2.83 -20.33 24.16
CA THR A 128 -3.10 -19.02 24.74
C THR A 128 -4.05 -18.18 23.88
N ARG A 129 -5.09 -17.63 24.53
CA ARG A 129 -6.09 -16.77 23.87
C ARG A 129 -5.55 -15.37 23.53
N LYS A 130 -4.46 -14.94 24.18
CA LYS A 130 -3.76 -13.69 23.92
C LYS A 130 -2.49 -13.94 23.12
N LEU A 131 -2.28 -13.10 22.11
CA LEU A 131 -1.08 -13.12 21.30
C LEU A 131 -0.22 -11.97 21.84
N ASP A 132 0.92 -12.31 22.43
CA ASP A 132 1.83 -11.31 23.01
C ASP A 132 2.66 -10.70 21.88
N LEU A 133 1.98 -9.90 21.06
CA LEU A 133 2.57 -9.14 19.96
C LEU A 133 3.13 -7.84 20.50
N ILE A 134 4.40 -7.59 20.21
CA ILE A 134 5.05 -6.32 20.54
C ILE A 134 5.44 -5.61 19.26
N GLU A 135 4.98 -4.37 19.14
CA GLU A 135 5.39 -3.45 18.10
C GLU A 135 6.56 -2.59 18.61
N GLY A 136 7.72 -2.66 17.94
CA GLY A 136 8.90 -1.81 18.21
C GLY A 136 10.17 -2.56 18.65
N ASP A 137 11.26 -1.81 18.82
CA ASP A 137 12.59 -2.33 19.20
C ASP A 137 12.71 -2.70 20.69
N GLY A 138 11.65 -2.49 21.47
CA GLY A 138 11.63 -2.82 22.89
C GLY A 138 11.65 -4.34 23.11
N GLN A 139 12.54 -4.81 23.99
CA GLN A 139 12.48 -6.17 24.51
C GLN A 139 11.67 -6.21 25.82
N PRO A 140 10.38 -6.54 25.76
CA PRO A 140 9.79 -7.21 26.91
C PRO A 140 10.29 -8.64 26.95
N GLN A 141 10.77 -9.04 28.13
CA GLN A 141 11.44 -10.32 28.38
C GLN A 141 10.57 -11.56 28.11
N HIS A 142 9.32 -11.40 27.64
CA HIS A 142 8.33 -12.47 27.52
C HIS A 142 7.55 -12.52 26.20
N ALA A 143 7.79 -11.61 25.25
CA ALA A 143 7.07 -11.67 23.98
C ALA A 143 7.77 -12.58 22.97
N TRP A 144 7.05 -13.60 22.55
CA TRP A 144 7.49 -14.57 21.56
C TRP A 144 7.14 -14.18 20.12
N VAL A 145 6.31 -13.13 19.91
CA VAL A 145 6.15 -12.49 18.59
C VAL A 145 6.56 -11.03 18.66
N ARG A 146 7.45 -10.64 17.76
CA ARG A 146 7.90 -9.26 17.59
C ARG A 146 7.62 -8.81 16.17
N LYS A 147 7.01 -7.63 16.04
CA LYS A 147 6.76 -6.96 14.77
C LYS A 147 7.64 -5.71 14.69
N ASP A 148 8.63 -5.79 13.83
CA ASP A 148 9.61 -4.73 13.60
C ASP A 148 9.26 -4.02 12.29
N LYS A 149 8.50 -2.92 12.41
CA LYS A 149 8.09 -2.07 11.28
C LYS A 149 9.28 -1.38 10.61
N GLY A 150 10.33 -1.08 11.37
CA GLY A 150 11.54 -0.41 10.86
C GLY A 150 12.32 -1.31 9.91
N ARG A 151 12.45 -2.59 10.25
CA ARG A 151 13.11 -3.61 9.42
C ARG A 151 12.15 -4.45 8.58
N ARG A 152 10.85 -4.16 8.62
CA ARG A 152 9.77 -4.86 7.89
C ARG A 152 9.82 -6.37 8.13
N ARG A 153 9.79 -6.80 9.39
CA ARG A 153 9.87 -8.23 9.72
C ARG A 153 9.01 -8.62 10.91
N TYR A 154 8.51 -9.83 10.84
CA TYR A 154 7.97 -10.57 11.98
C TYR A 154 9.02 -11.54 12.49
N VAL A 155 9.26 -11.54 13.79
CA VAL A 155 10.15 -12.51 14.45
C VAL A 155 9.32 -13.32 15.42
N ILE A 156 9.28 -14.63 15.21
CA ILE A 156 8.59 -15.60 16.04
C ILE A 156 9.65 -16.45 16.73
N ASP A 157 9.75 -16.32 18.05
CA ASP A 157 10.74 -17.01 18.88
C ASP A 157 10.08 -18.20 19.60
N LEU A 158 10.38 -19.41 19.14
CA LEU A 158 9.78 -20.64 19.67
C LEU A 158 10.30 -20.96 21.08
N ALA A 159 11.54 -20.58 21.39
CA ALA A 159 12.11 -20.80 22.72
C ALA A 159 11.39 -19.92 23.76
N ALA A 160 11.14 -18.65 23.41
CA ALA A 160 10.36 -17.74 24.24
C ALA A 160 8.89 -18.21 24.39
N LEU A 161 8.30 -18.76 23.33
CA LEU A 161 6.94 -19.33 23.38
C LEU A 161 6.86 -20.46 24.40
N ARG A 162 7.75 -21.46 24.31
CA ARG A 162 7.79 -22.61 25.23
C ARG A 162 7.97 -22.17 26.69
N GLN A 163 8.88 -21.21 26.95
CA GLN A 163 9.06 -20.64 28.29
C GLN A 163 7.82 -19.93 28.83
N SER A 164 7.06 -19.25 27.96
CA SER A 164 5.83 -18.56 28.35
C SER A 164 4.69 -19.53 28.70
N GLU A 165 4.65 -20.71 28.06
CA GLU A 165 3.69 -21.77 28.39
C GLU A 165 4.04 -22.48 29.70
N ASP A 166 5.33 -22.74 29.96
CA ASP A 166 5.79 -23.37 31.22
C ASP A 166 5.51 -22.53 32.47
N HIS A 167 5.37 -21.20 32.32
CA HIS A 167 5.08 -20.27 33.41
C HIS A 167 3.60 -19.89 33.55
N ALA A 168 2.71 -20.43 32.70
CA ALA A 168 1.27 -20.24 32.84
C ALA A 168 0.73 -21.31 33.80
N PRO A 169 0.44 -20.99 35.09
CA PRO A 169 -0.14 -21.98 35.99
C PRO A 169 -1.50 -22.43 35.45
N ASP A 170 -1.71 -23.74 35.42
CA ASP A 170 -2.96 -24.39 35.00
C ASP A 170 -4.17 -23.61 35.53
N ARG A 171 -4.92 -22.99 34.60
CA ARG A 171 -6.18 -22.29 34.86
C ARG A 171 -7.30 -22.93 34.06
#